data_AF-A0A168GZC0-F1
#
_entry.id   AF-A0A168GZC0-F1
#
_cell.length_a   1.000
_cell.length_b   1.000
_cell.length_c   1.000
_cell.angle_alpha   90.00
_cell.angle_beta   90.00
_cell.angle_gamma   90.00
#
_symmetry.space_group_name_H-M   'P 1'
#
loop_
_entity.id
_entity.type
_entity.pdbx_description
1 polymer ?
#
loop_
_entity_poly.entity_id
_entity_poly.type
_entity_poly.pdbx_seq_one_letter_code
_entity_poly.pdbx_strand_id
1 'polypeptide(L)'
;MNSIFFLLIVLAWIPTFGSTQGLLDELTNDLLARKHLTKTEEEIRKVFQDLDKDGDGFISVAELQAVMTNLQAWLTEEEIDDGIRSADISGDGLVDLEEFIDVTMHSQQYSKRITNSNFSVPLKNFE
;
A
#
# COMPACT_ATOMS: atom_id res chain seq x y z
N MET A 1 -2.55 -8.74 11.42
CA MET A 1 -3.49 -8.15 10.44
C MET A 1 -3.54 -8.98 9.16
N ASN A 2 -4.52 -8.79 8.27
CA ASN A 2 -4.60 -9.58 7.03
C ASN A 2 -3.36 -9.31 6.17
N SER A 3 -2.57 -10.35 5.89
CA SER A 3 -1.40 -10.36 5.00
C SER A 3 -1.61 -9.55 3.71
N ILE A 4 -2.82 -9.62 3.15
CA ILE A 4 -3.19 -8.92 1.93
C ILE A 4 -3.16 -7.41 2.10
N PHE A 5 -3.49 -6.86 3.26
CA PHE A 5 -3.53 -5.42 3.47
C PHE A 5 -2.14 -4.78 3.45
N PHE A 6 -1.14 -5.44 4.04
CA PHE A 6 0.25 -5.01 3.97
C PHE A 6 0.74 -4.96 2.53
N LEU A 7 0.40 -5.99 1.74
CA LEU A 7 0.72 -6.03 0.32
C LEU A 7 0.10 -4.83 -0.40
N LEU A 8 -1.16 -4.48 -0.13
CA LEU A 8 -1.79 -3.33 -0.78
C LEU A 8 -1.11 -2.01 -0.47
N ILE A 9 -0.69 -1.78 0.77
CA ILE A 9 -0.02 -0.53 1.15
C ILE A 9 1.33 -0.42 0.45
N VAL A 10 2.10 -1.51 0.43
CA VAL A 10 3.45 -1.49 -0.15
C VAL A 10 3.38 -1.41 -1.67
N LEU A 11 2.45 -2.11 -2.29
CA LEU A 11 2.19 -1.97 -3.72
C LEU A 11 1.72 -0.56 -4.10
N ALA A 12 1.06 0.17 -3.19
CA ALA A 12 0.69 1.56 -3.42
C ALA A 12 1.88 2.53 -3.44
N TRP A 13 3.04 2.10 -2.92
CA TRP A 13 4.28 2.88 -2.95
C TRP A 13 5.16 2.58 -4.17
N ILE A 14 4.93 1.47 -4.87
CA ILE A 14 5.78 1.05 -5.99
C ILE A 14 5.12 1.51 -7.31
N PRO A 15 5.53 2.64 -7.90
CA PRO A 15 4.92 3.14 -9.13
C PRO A 15 5.15 2.22 -10.33
N THR A 16 6.23 1.44 -10.31
CA THR A 16 6.66 0.53 -11.38
C THR A 16 5.82 -0.74 -11.47
N PHE A 17 5.12 -1.10 -10.40
CA PHE A 17 4.21 -2.25 -10.37
C PHE A 17 2.96 -2.05 -11.25
N GLY A 18 2.75 -0.82 -11.76
CA GLY A 18 1.68 -0.42 -12.66
C GLY A 18 1.53 -1.24 -13.96
N SER A 19 2.52 -2.05 -14.35
CA SER A 19 2.43 -2.87 -15.57
C SER A 19 1.57 -4.13 -15.41
N THR A 20 1.24 -4.55 -14.18
CA THR A 20 0.38 -5.72 -13.89
C THR A 20 -1.02 -5.34 -13.39
N GLN A 21 -1.40 -4.07 -13.54
CA GLN A 21 -2.58 -3.39 -12.95
C GLN A 21 -3.91 -4.15 -12.96
N GLY A 22 -4.25 -4.91 -14.01
CA GLY A 22 -5.62 -5.40 -14.20
C GLY A 22 -6.22 -6.23 -13.06
N LEU A 23 -5.47 -7.20 -12.52
CA LEU A 23 -5.99 -8.12 -11.48
C LEU A 23 -5.88 -7.52 -10.07
N LEU A 24 -4.92 -6.62 -9.88
CA LEU A 24 -4.63 -6.03 -8.58
C LEU A 24 -5.44 -4.77 -8.35
N ASP A 25 -5.79 -3.99 -9.38
CA ASP A 25 -6.77 -2.91 -9.24
C ASP A 25 -8.14 -3.44 -8.80
N GLU A 26 -8.57 -4.60 -9.32
CA GLU A 26 -9.85 -5.21 -8.91
C GLU A 26 -9.83 -5.61 -7.44
N LEU A 27 -8.78 -6.32 -7.01
CA LEU A 27 -8.63 -6.74 -5.62
C LEU A 27 -8.39 -5.55 -4.69
N THR A 28 -7.63 -4.55 -5.11
CA THR A 28 -7.34 -3.34 -4.33
C THR A 28 -8.62 -2.52 -4.15
N ASN A 29 -9.39 -2.29 -5.21
CA ASN A 29 -10.65 -1.56 -5.12
C ASN A 29 -11.67 -2.31 -4.26
N ASP A 30 -11.81 -3.62 -4.44
CA ASP A 30 -12.73 -4.44 -3.65
C ASP A 30 -12.33 -4.46 -2.17
N LEU A 31 -11.04 -4.60 -1.86
CA LEU A 31 -10.54 -4.62 -0.48
C LEU A 31 -10.57 -3.24 0.17
N LEU A 32 -10.21 -2.17 -0.55
CA LEU A 32 -10.33 -0.79 -0.06
C LEU A 32 -11.80 -0.37 0.10
N ALA A 33 -12.70 -0.87 -0.74
CA ALA A 33 -14.13 -0.62 -0.60
C ALA A 33 -14.74 -1.41 0.58
N ARG A 34 -14.33 -2.68 0.76
CA ARG A 34 -14.85 -3.56 1.82
C ARG A 34 -14.26 -3.23 3.18
N LYS A 35 -12.99 -2.89 3.21
CA LYS A 35 -12.27 -2.57 4.44
C LYS A 35 -11.95 -1.09 4.37
N HIS A 36 -12.63 -0.33 5.21
CA HIS A 36 -12.55 1.12 5.42
C HIS A 36 -11.15 1.58 5.91
N LEU A 37 -10.09 1.07 5.29
CA LEU A 37 -8.79 0.81 5.89
C LEU A 37 -7.80 1.98 5.83
N THR A 38 -8.26 3.14 5.39
CA THR A 38 -7.41 4.32 5.28
C THR A 38 -8.06 5.58 5.84
N LYS A 39 -9.08 5.45 6.72
CA LYS A 39 -9.79 6.63 7.24
C LYS A 39 -9.33 7.14 8.59
N THR A 40 -8.61 6.34 9.39
CA THR A 40 -8.15 6.76 10.71
C THR A 40 -6.68 6.50 10.90
N GLU A 41 -5.99 7.50 11.46
CA GLU A 41 -4.59 7.43 11.89
C GLU A 41 -4.34 6.20 12.78
N GLU A 42 -5.31 5.81 13.60
CA GLU A 42 -5.22 4.63 14.48
C GLU A 42 -5.03 3.31 13.72
N GLU A 43 -5.70 3.12 12.58
CA GLU A 43 -5.55 1.88 11.79
C GLU A 43 -4.21 1.87 11.06
N ILE A 44 -3.81 3.02 10.51
CA ILE A 44 -2.50 3.21 9.88
C ILE A 44 -1.38 2.94 10.89
N ARG A 45 -1.51 3.45 12.12
CA ARG A 45 -0.57 3.20 13.22
C ARG A 45 -0.48 1.73 13.60
N LYS A 46 -1.58 0.98 13.56
CA LYS A 46 -1.54 -0.48 13.77
C LYS A 46 -0.77 -1.20 12.66
N VAL A 47 -0.87 -0.73 11.41
CA VAL A 47 -0.09 -1.30 10.30
C VAL A 47 1.38 -1.04 10.54
N PHE A 48 1.69 0.22 10.88
CA PHE A 48 3.04 0.64 11.19
C PHE A 48 3.65 -0.26 12.28
N GLN A 49 2.95 -0.48 13.39
CA GLN A 49 3.39 -1.36 14.48
C GLN A 49 3.56 -2.84 14.11
N ASP A 50 2.94 -3.31 13.03
CA ASP A 50 3.14 -4.69 12.54
C ASP A 50 4.34 -4.74 11.57
N LEU A 51 4.69 -3.63 10.93
CA LEU A 51 5.88 -3.48 10.08
C LEU A 51 7.15 -3.24 10.91
N ASP A 52 7.09 -2.29 11.84
CA ASP A 52 8.12 -1.93 12.82
C ASP A 52 8.29 -3.10 13.81
N LYS A 53 9.28 -3.97 13.53
CA LYS A 53 9.50 -5.20 14.30
C LYS A 53 10.35 -4.95 15.54
N ASP A 54 11.21 -3.94 15.50
CA ASP A 54 12.07 -3.59 16.63
C ASP A 54 11.45 -2.53 17.56
N GLY A 55 10.40 -1.85 17.12
CA GLY A 55 9.66 -0.84 17.86
C GLY A 55 10.37 0.50 17.93
N ASP A 56 11.27 0.80 16.98
CA ASP A 56 12.07 2.02 16.97
C ASP A 56 11.29 3.24 16.44
N GLY A 57 10.12 3.03 15.83
CA GLY A 57 9.28 4.07 15.26
C GLY A 57 9.58 4.37 13.79
N PHE A 58 10.35 3.54 13.11
CA PHE A 58 10.74 3.64 11.71
C PHE A 58 10.50 2.30 10.99
N ILE A 59 10.34 2.34 9.67
CA ILE A 59 10.30 1.14 8.82
C ILE A 59 11.52 1.18 7.91
N SER A 60 12.45 0.26 8.17
CA SER A 60 13.63 0.06 7.34
C SER A 60 13.33 -0.82 6.11
N VAL A 61 14.17 -0.69 5.08
CA VAL A 61 14.16 -1.60 3.91
C VAL A 61 14.20 -3.08 4.35
N ALA A 62 15.00 -3.38 5.38
CA ALA A 62 15.17 -4.74 5.90
C ALA A 62 13.89 -5.28 6.56
N GLU A 63 13.15 -4.45 7.30
CA GLU A 63 11.89 -4.84 7.91
C GLU A 63 10.81 -5.06 6.86
N LEU A 64 10.72 -4.15 5.88
CA LEU A 64 9.81 -4.31 4.77
C LEU A 64 10.12 -5.59 3.99
N GLN A 65 11.40 -5.87 3.71
CA GLN A 65 11.86 -7.09 3.06
C GLN A 65 11.53 -8.35 3.87
N ALA A 66 11.72 -8.31 5.19
CA ALA A 66 11.39 -9.42 6.08
C ALA A 66 9.87 -9.70 6.06
N VAL A 67 9.06 -8.65 6.08
CA VAL A 67 7.60 -8.76 5.98
C VAL A 67 7.18 -9.33 4.62
N MET A 68 7.73 -8.82 3.52
CA MET A 68 7.45 -9.34 2.16
C MET A 68 7.82 -10.81 2.02
N THR A 69 8.98 -11.20 2.57
CA THR A 69 9.42 -12.60 2.61
C THR A 69 8.45 -13.46 3.41
N ASN A 70 7.98 -12.98 4.56
CA ASN A 70 7.01 -13.67 5.40
C ASN A 70 5.62 -13.79 4.73
N LEU A 71 5.25 -12.83 3.90
CA LEU A 71 4.00 -12.83 3.12
C LEU A 71 4.06 -13.73 1.88
N GLN A 72 5.20 -14.37 1.61
CA GLN A 72 5.49 -15.12 0.37
C GLN A 72 5.25 -14.28 -0.89
N ALA A 73 5.35 -12.95 -0.76
CA ALA A 73 5.28 -12.03 -1.87
C ALA A 73 6.68 -11.85 -2.43
N TRP A 74 6.85 -12.23 -3.69
CA TRP A 74 8.12 -12.08 -4.39
C TRP A 74 8.25 -10.65 -4.91
N LEU A 75 8.59 -9.73 -4.03
CA LEU A 75 9.15 -8.43 -4.43
C LEU A 75 10.67 -8.56 -4.51
N THR A 76 11.24 -8.00 -5.56
CA THR A 76 12.69 -7.84 -5.68
C THR A 76 13.20 -6.79 -4.72
N GLU A 77 14.49 -6.84 -4.38
CA GLU A 77 15.12 -5.81 -3.53
C GLU A 77 14.96 -4.41 -4.15
N GLU A 78 15.01 -4.32 -5.48
CA GLU A 78 14.76 -3.08 -6.24
C GLU A 78 13.32 -2.56 -6.06
N GLU A 79 12.32 -3.44 -6.10
CA GLU A 79 10.92 -3.05 -5.86
C GLU A 79 10.68 -2.60 -4.42
N ILE A 80 11.35 -3.23 -3.45
CA ILE A 80 11.27 -2.83 -2.04
C ILE A 80 11.95 -1.48 -1.83
N ASP A 81 13.13 -1.28 -2.43
CA ASP A 81 13.88 -0.02 -2.39
C ASP A 81 13.07 1.11 -3.04
N ASP A 82 12.47 0.86 -4.21
CA ASP A 82 11.57 1.81 -4.88
C ASP A 82 10.36 2.16 -3.99
N GLY A 83 9.79 1.17 -3.30
CA GLY A 83 8.68 1.38 -2.38
C GLY A 83 9.06 2.26 -1.18
N ILE A 84 10.17 1.94 -0.51
CA ILE A 84 10.69 2.75 0.61
C ILE A 84 11.01 4.15 0.13
N ARG A 85 11.74 4.29 -0.97
CA ARG A 85 12.13 5.59 -1.52
C ARG A 85 10.95 6.46 -1.95
N SER A 86 9.83 5.85 -2.32
CA SER A 86 8.60 6.59 -2.62
C SER A 86 7.87 7.05 -1.35
N ALA A 87 8.11 6.41 -0.21
CA ALA A 87 7.49 6.73 1.06
C ALA A 87 8.37 7.60 1.97
N ASP A 88 9.68 7.46 1.86
CA ASP A 88 10.70 8.26 2.52
C ASP A 88 10.76 9.66 1.88
N ILE A 89 10.10 10.61 2.52
CA ILE A 89 10.06 12.02 2.11
C ILE A 89 11.32 12.74 2.62
N SER A 90 11.85 12.29 3.75
CA SER A 90 13.01 12.85 4.44
C SER A 90 14.34 12.55 3.72
N GLY A 91 14.40 11.43 3.00
CA GLY A 91 15.58 10.91 2.31
C GLY A 91 16.60 10.24 3.23
N ASP A 92 16.21 9.76 4.40
CA ASP A 92 17.10 9.10 5.36
C ASP A 92 17.19 7.57 5.17
N GLY A 93 16.40 7.01 4.25
CA GLY A 93 16.30 5.58 3.97
C GLY A 93 15.39 4.81 4.91
N LEU A 94 14.66 5.51 5.78
CA LEU A 94 13.68 4.98 6.72
C LEU A 94 12.32 5.66 6.45
N VAL A 95 11.23 4.99 6.82
CA VAL A 95 9.90 5.60 6.77
C VAL A 95 9.37 5.76 8.18
N ASP A 96 9.23 7.01 8.64
CA ASP A 96 8.65 7.29 9.95
C ASP A 96 7.10 7.22 9.93
N LEU A 97 6.48 7.22 11.11
CA LEU A 97 5.02 7.12 11.22
C LEU A 97 4.30 8.29 10.51
N GLU A 98 4.81 9.51 10.59
CA GLU A 98 4.22 10.69 9.95
C GLU A 98 4.32 10.59 8.42
N GLU A 99 5.46 10.15 7.88
CA GLU A 99 5.64 9.86 6.45
C GLU A 99 4.72 8.74 5.99
N PHE A 100 4.64 7.66 6.77
CA PHE A 100 3.75 6.54 6.47
C PHE A 100 2.29 7.01 6.40
N ILE A 101 1.86 7.85 7.35
CA ILE A 101 0.52 8.46 7.37
C ILE A 101 0.36 9.39 6.17
N ASP A 102 1.31 10.29 5.90
CA ASP A 102 1.20 11.24 4.80
C ASP A 102 1.11 10.49 3.47
N VAL A 103 2.02 9.55 3.17
CA VAL A 103 1.99 8.78 1.92
C VAL A 103 0.69 7.96 1.80
N THR A 104 0.27 7.29 2.88
CA THR A 104 -0.96 6.47 2.87
C THR A 104 -2.23 7.32 2.73
N MET A 105 -2.26 8.53 3.32
CA MET A 105 -3.42 9.43 3.26
C MET A 105 -3.42 10.30 2.00
N HIS A 106 -2.26 10.80 1.56
CA HIS A 106 -2.10 11.65 0.37
C HIS A 106 -2.25 10.83 -0.93
N SER A 107 -1.93 9.53 -0.91
CA SER A 107 -2.25 8.60 -1.99
C SER A 107 -3.77 8.50 -2.26
N GLN A 108 -4.65 8.99 -1.36
CA GLN A 108 -6.08 9.13 -1.65
C GLN A 108 -6.40 10.12 -2.80
N GLN A 109 -5.43 10.84 -3.36
CA GLN A 109 -5.64 11.48 -4.67
C GLN A 109 -5.92 10.47 -5.80
N TYR A 110 -5.50 9.20 -5.68
CA TYR A 110 -5.94 8.13 -6.58
C TYR A 110 -7.45 7.87 -6.50
N SER A 111 -8.09 8.08 -5.33
CA SER A 111 -9.55 7.89 -5.16
C SER A 111 -10.40 8.95 -5.91
N LYS A 112 -9.85 10.13 -6.23
CA LYS A 112 -10.57 11.16 -7.00
C LYS A 112 -10.65 10.87 -8.50
N ARG A 113 -9.81 9.97 -9.04
CA ARG A 113 -9.88 9.58 -10.47
C ARG A 113 -10.86 8.44 -10.72
N ILE A 114 -11.19 7.64 -9.71
CA ILE A 114 -12.08 6.47 -9.88
C ILE A 114 -13.55 6.82 -9.57
N THR A 115 -13.79 7.91 -8.84
CA THR A 115 -15.15 8.33 -8.44
C THR A 115 -15.76 9.43 -9.30
N ASN A 116 -14.98 10.06 -10.21
CA ASN A 116 -15.43 11.22 -10.98
C ASN A 116 -15.23 11.09 -12.51
N SER A 117 -15.04 9.88 -13.02
CA SER A 117 -15.09 9.57 -14.46
C SER A 117 -16.03 8.41 -14.72
N ASN A 118 -17.21 8.77 -15.24
CA ASN A 118 -18.13 8.12 -16.17
C ASN A 118 -17.72 6.80 -16.90
N PHE A 119 -16.98 5.86 -16.29
CA PHE A 119 -16.59 4.61 -16.91
C PHE A 119 -17.69 3.56 -16.75
N SER A 120 -18.50 3.43 -17.80
CA SER A 120 -19.44 2.35 -18.03
C SER A 120 -18.77 0.98 -17.90
N VAL A 121 -19.13 0.22 -16.87
CA VAL A 121 -19.13 -1.25 -16.96
C VAL A 121 -20.50 -1.65 -17.48
N PRO A 122 -20.63 -2.19 -18.71
CA PRO A 122 -21.87 -2.83 -19.10
C PRO A 122 -22.05 -4.06 -18.20
N LEU A 123 -23.09 -4.04 -17.36
CA LEU A 123 -23.64 -5.25 -16.77
C LEU A 123 -24.05 -6.14 -17.95
N LYS A 124 -23.19 -7.09 -18.32
CA LYS A 124 -23.66 -8.22 -19.11
C LYS A 124 -24.67 -8.94 -18.22
N ASN A 125 -25.94 -8.80 -18.57
CA ASN A 125 -26.98 -9.75 -18.22
C ASN A 125 -26.42 -11.16 -18.43
N PHE A 126 -26.17 -11.86 -17.34
CA PHE A 126 -26.32 -13.32 -17.37
C PHE A 126 -27.81 -13.59 -17.13
N GLU A 127 -28.35 -14.40 -18.03
CA GLU A 127 -29.75 -14.74 -18.24
C GLU A 127 -30.53 -15.13 -16.97
#